data_AF-A0A2U3UZV6-F1
#
_entry.id   AF-A0A2U3UZV6-F1
#
_cell.length_a   1.000
_cell.length_b   1.000
_cell.length_c   1.000
_cell.angle_alpha   90.00
_cell.angle_beta   90.00
_cell.angle_gamma   90.00
#
_symmetry.space_group_name_H-M   'P 1'
#
loop_
_entity.id
_entity.type
_entity.pdbx_description
1 polymer ?
#
loop_
_entity_poly.entity_id
_entity_poly.type
_entity_poly.pdbx_seq_one_letter_code
_entity_poly.pdbx_strand_id
1 'polypeptide(L)'
;MVDNTGATEARGDGLLGFPLPPPRIRSRPWWFPVQELRNLLVFSLEAWLTNSIFGPDRAVVPEMEWMSQALLTVDAVHAGKLVEITVFGRPAVQRRVKSVLLSLASSHREQRARAENMEQLEEFLKARAPGPQVPQSTVA
;
A
#
# COMPACT_ATOMS: atom_id res chain seq x y z
N MET A 1 40.33 -45.08 20.83
CA MET A 1 39.54 -45.71 19.74
C MET A 1 38.63 -44.65 19.20
N VAL A 2 38.89 -44.27 17.95
CA VAL A 2 37.98 -43.50 17.10
C VAL A 2 36.87 -44.47 16.70
N ASP A 3 35.62 -44.06 16.78
CA ASP A 3 34.72 -44.31 15.65
C ASP A 3 33.68 -43.21 15.51
N ASN A 4 33.58 -42.81 14.25
CA ASN A 4 32.91 -41.67 13.70
C ASN A 4 31.65 -42.21 13.01
N THR A 5 30.46 -41.77 13.40
CA THR A 5 29.26 -42.03 12.60
C THR A 5 28.60 -40.70 12.31
N GLY A 6 28.91 -40.19 11.13
CA GLY A 6 28.13 -39.15 10.49
C GLY A 6 26.73 -39.68 10.17
N ALA A 7 25.73 -38.85 10.43
CA ALA A 7 24.45 -38.92 9.76
C ALA A 7 24.00 -37.48 9.50
N THR A 8 24.31 -37.04 8.28
CA THR A 8 23.74 -35.87 7.64
C THR A 8 22.25 -36.12 7.44
N GLU A 9 21.39 -35.39 8.16
CA GLU A 9 20.01 -35.19 7.73
C GLU A 9 19.77 -33.70 7.50
N ALA A 10 20.02 -33.30 6.25
CA ALA A 10 19.41 -32.11 5.68
C ALA A 10 17.96 -32.44 5.35
N ARG A 11 16.98 -31.97 6.13
CA ARG A 11 15.59 -31.87 5.65
C ARG A 11 14.69 -31.04 6.57
N GLY A 12 14.14 -29.97 5.99
CA GLY A 12 13.05 -29.15 6.56
C GLY A 12 13.53 -28.33 7.77
N ASP A 13 13.43 -27.02 7.83
CA ASP A 13 12.19 -26.30 7.63
C ASP A 13 12.52 -24.87 7.20
N GLY A 14 12.51 -24.66 5.89
CA GLY A 14 12.56 -23.32 5.27
C GLY A 14 11.24 -22.57 5.40
N LEU A 15 10.51 -22.73 6.49
CA LEU A 15 9.30 -21.99 6.81
C LEU A 15 9.39 -21.48 8.25
N LEU A 16 10.45 -20.71 8.54
CA LEU A 16 10.46 -19.85 9.72
C LEU A 16 9.22 -18.95 9.62
N GLY A 17 8.23 -19.33 10.42
CA GLY A 17 6.95 -18.68 10.50
C GLY A 17 7.15 -17.20 10.74
N PHE A 18 6.83 -16.41 9.72
CA PHE A 18 6.44 -15.04 9.98
C PHE A 18 5.30 -15.14 10.99
N PRO A 19 5.40 -14.51 12.18
CA PRO A 19 4.27 -14.45 13.08
C PRO A 19 3.12 -13.85 12.28
N LEU A 20 2.12 -14.68 11.97
CA LEU A 20 0.89 -14.19 11.39
C LEU A 20 0.42 -13.08 12.34
N PRO A 21 0.18 -11.86 11.83
CA PRO A 21 -0.29 -10.80 12.69
C PRO A 21 -1.52 -11.31 13.44
N PRO A 22 -1.62 -11.06 14.76
CA PRO A 22 -2.73 -11.58 15.56
C PRO A 22 -4.05 -11.22 14.88
N PRO A 23 -5.03 -12.14 14.84
CA PRO A 23 -6.30 -11.89 14.17
C PRO A 23 -6.89 -10.61 14.72
N ARG A 24 -7.06 -9.61 13.84
CA ARG A 24 -7.69 -8.35 14.20
C ARG A 24 -9.17 -8.61 14.41
N ILE A 25 -9.55 -8.96 15.64
CA ILE A 25 -10.94 -9.16 16.03
C ILE A 25 -11.62 -7.79 15.95
N ARG A 26 -12.39 -7.59 14.88
CA ARG A 26 -13.17 -6.38 14.67
C ARG A 26 -14.65 -6.70 14.84
N SER A 27 -15.31 -5.95 15.72
CA SER A 27 -16.75 -6.06 15.92
C SER A 27 -17.50 -5.60 14.66
N ARG A 28 -18.46 -6.41 14.20
CA ARG A 28 -19.35 -6.04 13.09
C ARG A 28 -20.16 -4.80 13.49
N PRO A 29 -20.19 -3.75 12.65
CA PRO A 29 -21.08 -2.62 12.88
C PRO A 29 -22.56 -3.05 12.98
N TRP A 30 -23.36 -2.31 13.75
CA TRP A 30 -24.79 -2.61 13.95
C TRP A 30 -25.62 -2.52 12.66
N TRP A 31 -25.19 -1.66 11.73
CA TRP A 31 -25.85 -1.42 10.46
C TRP A 31 -25.51 -2.45 9.37
N PHE A 32 -24.41 -3.21 9.53
CA PHE A 32 -23.94 -4.11 8.47
C PHE A 32 -24.65 -5.48 8.55
N PRO A 33 -25.28 -5.97 7.47
CA PRO A 33 -25.98 -7.25 7.48
C PRO A 33 -25.02 -8.43 7.65
N VAL A 34 -25.37 -9.38 8.53
CA VAL A 34 -24.52 -10.58 8.78
C VAL A 34 -24.39 -11.47 7.56
N GLN A 35 -25.40 -11.51 6.69
CA GLN A 35 -25.43 -12.34 5.48
C GLN A 35 -24.37 -11.89 4.48
N GLU A 36 -24.07 -10.58 4.44
CA GLU A 36 -23.10 -10.01 3.51
C GLU A 36 -21.65 -10.33 3.90
N LEU A 37 -21.40 -10.80 5.13
CA LEU A 37 -20.07 -11.29 5.54
C LEU A 37 -19.62 -12.54 4.77
N ARG A 38 -20.56 -13.29 4.17
CA ARG A 38 -20.24 -14.45 3.32
C ARG A 38 -19.71 -14.05 1.95
N ASN A 39 -20.05 -12.83 1.51
CA ASN A 39 -19.67 -12.31 0.22
C ASN A 39 -18.50 -11.37 0.41
N LEU A 40 -17.31 -11.84 0.08
CA LEU A 40 -16.07 -11.06 0.17
C LEU A 40 -15.43 -10.93 -1.21
N LEU A 41 -14.91 -9.73 -1.47
CA LEU A 41 -14.07 -9.45 -2.62
C LEU A 41 -12.70 -9.00 -2.10
N VAL A 42 -11.66 -9.74 -2.48
CA VAL A 42 -10.29 -9.47 -2.05
C VAL A 42 -9.47 -8.97 -3.22
N PHE A 43 -8.66 -7.94 -2.98
CA PHE A 43 -7.64 -7.47 -3.93
C PHE A 43 -6.52 -6.77 -3.18
N SER A 44 -5.37 -6.63 -3.83
CA SER A 44 -4.17 -6.09 -3.18
C SER A 44 -3.72 -4.76 -3.80
N LEU A 45 -3.18 -3.87 -2.97
CA LEU A 45 -2.60 -2.59 -3.34
C LEU A 45 -1.25 -2.40 -2.64
N GLU A 46 -0.38 -1.57 -3.20
CA GLU A 46 0.87 -1.21 -2.55
C GLU A 46 0.59 -0.45 -1.24
N ALA A 47 1.39 -0.71 -0.21
CA ALA A 47 1.16 -0.14 1.12
C ALA A 47 1.16 1.39 1.12
N TRP A 48 2.06 2.00 0.34
CA TRP A 48 2.11 3.45 0.23
C TRP A 48 0.83 4.02 -0.39
N LEU A 49 0.22 3.34 -1.37
CA LEU A 49 -1.07 3.75 -1.94
C LEU A 49 -2.20 3.64 -0.92
N THR A 50 -2.22 2.56 -0.14
CA THR A 50 -3.23 2.43 0.91
C THR A 50 -3.09 3.49 1.99
N ASN A 51 -1.87 3.91 2.32
CA ASN A 51 -1.63 5.01 3.25
C ASN A 51 -2.03 6.36 2.63
N SER A 52 -1.86 6.56 1.33
CA SER A 52 -2.34 7.76 0.63
C SER A 52 -3.87 7.84 0.58
N ILE A 53 -4.55 6.70 0.42
CA ILE A 53 -6.02 6.63 0.32
C ILE A 53 -6.70 6.70 1.70
N PHE A 54 -6.24 5.88 2.64
CA PHE A 54 -6.90 5.72 3.94
C PHE A 54 -6.26 6.55 5.05
N GLY A 55 -5.08 7.12 4.82
CA GLY A 55 -4.24 7.67 5.87
C GLY A 55 -3.44 6.58 6.61
N PRO A 56 -2.40 6.97 7.36
CA PRO A 56 -1.54 6.04 8.10
C PRO A 56 -2.27 5.34 9.26
N ASP A 57 -3.24 5.99 9.88
CA ASP A 57 -4.08 5.46 10.97
C ASP A 57 -5.37 4.82 10.46
N ARG A 58 -5.68 4.98 9.17
CA ARG A 58 -6.89 4.46 8.51
C ARG A 58 -8.18 5.00 9.13
N ALA A 59 -8.13 6.20 9.69
CA ALA A 59 -9.26 6.83 10.38
C ALA A 59 -10.47 7.07 9.47
N VAL A 60 -10.27 7.16 8.15
CA VAL A 60 -11.36 7.38 7.17
C VAL A 60 -12.11 6.09 6.82
N VAL A 61 -11.59 4.92 7.18
CA VAL A 61 -12.21 3.62 6.81
C VAL A 61 -13.64 3.51 7.34
N PRO A 62 -13.95 3.77 8.62
CA PRO A 62 -15.33 3.71 9.12
C PRO A 62 -16.31 4.62 8.36
N GLU A 63 -15.87 5.82 7.98
CA GLU A 63 -16.69 6.75 7.20
C GLU A 63 -16.95 6.21 5.78
N MET A 64 -15.90 5.72 5.11
CA MET A 64 -16.04 5.12 3.78
C MET A 64 -16.96 3.89 3.78
N GLU A 65 -16.87 3.06 4.82
CA GLU A 65 -17.73 1.90 4.98
C GLU A 65 -19.19 2.29 5.12
N TRP A 66 -19.48 3.27 5.97
CA TRP A 66 -20.81 3.81 6.15
C TRP A 66 -21.37 4.40 4.86
N MET A 67 -20.58 5.22 4.15
CA MET A 67 -21.01 5.84 2.90
C MET A 67 -21.22 4.84 1.76
N SER A 68 -20.38 3.81 1.68
CA SER A 68 -20.46 2.79 0.63
C SER A 68 -21.43 1.66 0.95
N GLN A 69 -21.87 1.56 2.21
CA GLN A 69 -22.64 0.43 2.73
C GLN A 69 -21.91 -0.91 2.48
N ALA A 70 -20.60 -0.90 2.69
CA ALA A 70 -19.71 -2.07 2.58
C ALA A 70 -18.74 -2.10 3.75
N LEU A 71 -18.40 -3.28 4.25
CA LEU A 71 -17.38 -3.41 5.29
C LEU A 71 -16.01 -3.63 4.64
N LEU A 72 -14.99 -2.94 5.14
CA LEU A 72 -13.63 -2.97 4.63
C LEU A 72 -12.71 -3.58 5.69
N THR A 73 -11.85 -4.50 5.25
CA THR A 73 -10.69 -4.91 6.04
C THR A 73 -9.46 -4.60 5.22
N VAL A 74 -8.45 -4.06 5.89
CA VAL A 74 -7.21 -3.63 5.26
C VAL A 74 -6.09 -4.30 6.04
N ASP A 75 -5.42 -5.27 5.46
CA ASP A 75 -4.43 -6.10 6.14
C ASP A 75 -3.08 -6.02 5.42
N ALA A 76 -2.03 -5.69 6.17
CA ALA A 76 -0.68 -5.70 5.64
C ALA A 76 -0.24 -7.14 5.36
N VAL A 77 0.21 -7.39 4.14
CA VAL A 77 0.77 -8.67 3.67
C VAL A 77 2.18 -8.45 3.13
N HIS A 78 2.91 -9.52 2.83
CA HIS A 78 4.23 -9.44 2.18
C HIS A 78 5.21 -8.44 2.84
N ALA A 79 5.46 -8.64 4.14
CA ALA A 79 6.32 -7.77 4.95
C ALA A 79 5.92 -6.27 4.92
N GLY A 80 4.63 -5.98 4.70
CA GLY A 80 4.11 -4.61 4.67
C GLY A 80 4.36 -3.85 3.38
N LYS A 81 4.84 -4.50 2.31
CA LYS A 81 4.96 -3.87 0.98
C LYS A 81 3.61 -3.78 0.26
N LEU A 82 2.79 -4.81 0.45
CA LEU A 82 1.48 -4.93 -0.16
C LEU A 82 0.44 -5.02 0.95
N VAL A 83 -0.73 -4.49 0.68
CA VAL A 83 -1.86 -4.46 1.60
C VAL A 83 -3.02 -5.10 0.88
N GLU A 84 -3.59 -6.11 1.52
CA GLU A 84 -4.80 -6.76 1.08
C GLU A 84 -6.01 -5.98 1.57
N ILE A 85 -6.93 -5.71 0.66
CA ILE A 85 -8.20 -5.07 0.94
C ILE A 85 -9.29 -6.11 0.71
N THR A 86 -10.03 -6.40 1.77
CA THR A 86 -11.23 -7.23 1.74
C THR A 86 -12.46 -6.34 1.80
N VAL A 87 -13.37 -6.50 0.85
CA VAL A 87 -14.65 -5.79 0.79
C VAL A 87 -15.78 -6.77 1.01
N PHE A 88 -16.50 -6.65 2.11
CA PHE A 88 -17.73 -7.38 2.36
C PHE A 88 -18.92 -6.55 1.90
N GLY A 89 -19.86 -7.19 1.22
CA GLY A 89 -21.06 -6.51 0.76
C GLY A 89 -21.75 -7.23 -0.38
N ARG A 90 -22.83 -6.63 -0.89
CA ARG A 90 -23.45 -7.07 -2.15
C ARG A 90 -22.46 -7.00 -3.32
N PRO A 91 -22.46 -7.96 -4.28
CA PRO A 91 -21.50 -7.99 -5.39
C PRO A 91 -21.41 -6.70 -6.23
N ALA A 92 -22.53 -5.99 -6.42
CA ALA A 92 -22.54 -4.71 -7.13
C ALA A 92 -21.82 -3.60 -6.34
N VAL A 93 -22.02 -3.55 -5.02
CA VAL A 93 -21.37 -2.60 -4.12
C VAL A 93 -19.87 -2.88 -4.06
N GLN A 94 -19.48 -4.15 -3.91
CA GLN A 94 -18.08 -4.56 -3.90
C GLN A 94 -17.33 -4.10 -5.16
N ARG A 95 -17.90 -4.33 -6.35
CA ARG A 95 -17.32 -3.89 -7.63
C ARG A 95 -17.18 -2.38 -7.70
N ARG A 96 -18.18 -1.63 -7.22
CA ARG A 96 -18.12 -0.16 -7.16
C ARG A 96 -17.00 0.31 -6.24
N VAL A 97 -16.93 -0.24 -5.03
CA VAL A 97 -15.90 0.11 -4.04
C VAL A 97 -14.50 -0.22 -4.58
N LYS A 98 -14.31 -1.41 -5.13
CA LYS A 98 -13.03 -1.79 -5.78
C LYS A 98 -12.66 -0.81 -6.88
N SER A 99 -13.60 -0.48 -7.78
CA SER A 99 -13.33 0.47 -8.86
C SER A 99 -12.91 1.84 -8.35
N VAL A 100 -13.59 2.38 -7.33
CA VAL A 100 -13.24 3.68 -6.73
C VAL A 100 -11.84 3.64 -6.12
N LEU A 101 -11.54 2.59 -5.33
CA LEU A 101 -10.23 2.45 -4.69
C LEU A 101 -9.10 2.31 -5.72
N LEU A 102 -9.32 1.55 -6.80
CA LEU A 102 -8.36 1.44 -7.90
C LEU A 102 -8.17 2.75 -8.66
N SER A 103 -9.24 3.53 -8.87
CA SER A 103 -9.13 4.85 -9.49
C SER A 103 -8.36 5.85 -8.62
N LEU A 104 -8.61 5.86 -7.32
CA LEU A 104 -7.83 6.68 -6.37
C LEU A 104 -6.35 6.28 -6.38
N ALA A 105 -6.07 4.98 -6.36
CA ALA A 105 -4.71 4.47 -6.46
C ALA A 105 -4.03 4.92 -7.78
N SER A 106 -4.74 4.86 -8.91
CA SER A 106 -4.24 5.35 -10.19
C SER A 106 -3.92 6.84 -10.16
N SER A 107 -4.81 7.65 -9.58
CA SER A 107 -4.61 9.10 -9.43
C SER A 107 -3.36 9.40 -8.61
N HIS A 108 -3.13 8.71 -7.49
CA HIS A 108 -1.92 8.89 -6.68
C HIS A 108 -0.64 8.49 -7.42
N ARG A 109 -0.66 7.41 -8.21
CA ARG A 109 0.49 7.04 -9.06
C ARG A 109 0.81 8.13 -10.07
N GLU A 110 -0.22 8.68 -10.72
CA GLU A 110 -0.04 9.75 -11.70
C GLU A 110 0.51 11.03 -11.05
N GLN A 111 -0.03 11.43 -9.90
CA GLN A 111 0.47 12.58 -9.13
C GLN A 111 1.95 12.43 -8.77
N ARG A 112 2.36 11.23 -8.34
CA ARG A 112 3.76 10.93 -8.02
C ARG A 112 4.65 11.02 -9.25
N ALA A 113 4.25 10.41 -10.37
CA ALA A 113 5.01 10.49 -11.61
C ALA A 113 5.15 11.94 -12.11
N ARG A 114 4.11 12.75 -11.98
CA ARG A 114 4.16 14.18 -12.31
C ARG A 114 5.13 14.96 -11.41
N ALA A 115 5.17 14.66 -10.12
CA ALA A 115 6.11 15.28 -9.19
C ALA A 115 7.57 14.91 -9.54
N GLU A 116 7.84 13.64 -9.81
CA GLU A 116 9.17 13.14 -10.22
C GLU A 116 9.62 13.80 -11.54
N ASN A 117 8.71 13.94 -12.53
CA ASN A 117 9.01 14.64 -13.78
C ASN A 117 9.32 16.13 -13.57
N MET A 118 8.62 16.78 -12.63
CA MET A 118 8.87 18.19 -12.30
C MET A 118 10.25 18.36 -11.66
N GLU A 119 10.61 17.49 -10.73
CA GLU A 119 11.93 17.48 -10.08
C GLU A 119 13.06 17.34 -11.10
N GLN A 120 12.94 16.40 -12.04
CA GLN A 120 13.92 16.21 -13.12
C GLN A 120 14.04 17.46 -14.02
N LEU A 121 12.92 18.10 -14.32
CA LEU A 121 12.92 19.34 -15.11
C LEU A 121 13.65 20.47 -14.37
N GLU A 122 13.41 20.63 -13.07
CA GLU A 122 14.09 21.63 -12.25
C GLU A 122 15.60 21.38 -12.20
N GLU A 123 16.04 20.14 -12.04
CA GLU A 123 17.45 19.76 -12.06
C GLU A 123 18.10 20.08 -13.41
N PHE A 124 17.44 19.74 -14.51
CA PHE A 124 17.92 20.04 -15.86
C PHE A 124 18.08 21.55 -16.09
N LEU A 125 17.11 22.36 -15.63
CA LEU A 125 17.19 23.81 -15.75
C LEU A 125 18.30 24.40 -14.88
N LYS A 126 18.49 23.90 -13.66
CA LYS A 126 19.61 24.31 -12.78
C LYS A 126 20.97 23.97 -13.39
N ALA A 127 21.11 22.78 -13.97
CA ALA A 127 22.35 22.35 -14.62
C ALA A 127 22.72 23.18 -15.86
N ARG A 128 21.73 23.80 -16.52
CA ARG A 128 21.93 24.65 -17.70
C ARG A 128 22.05 26.13 -17.38
N ALA A 129 21.89 26.54 -16.12
CA ALA A 129 22.03 27.94 -15.73
C ALA A 129 23.49 28.41 -15.98
N PRO A 130 23.71 29.49 -16.75
CA PRO A 130 25.04 30.08 -16.87
C PRO A 130 25.51 30.52 -15.47
N GLY A 131 26.73 30.13 -15.10
CA GLY A 131 27.34 30.57 -13.84
C GLY A 131 27.40 32.11 -13.75
N PRO A 132 27.46 32.70 -12.55
CA PRO A 132 27.50 34.16 -12.39
C PRO A 132 28.65 34.73 -13.23
N GLN A 133 28.29 35.46 -14.28
CA GLN A 133 29.24 36.26 -15.05
C GLN A 133 29.74 37.35 -14.10
N VAL A 134 30.90 37.12 -13.47
CA VAL A 134 31.60 38.16 -12.72
C VAL A 134 31.92 39.26 -13.73
N PRO A 135 31.37 40.48 -13.59
CA PRO A 135 31.74 41.57 -14.49
C PRO A 135 33.22 41.84 -14.26
N GLN A 136 34.06 41.48 -15.23
CA GLN A 136 35.45 41.91 -15.23
C GLN A 136 35.44 43.43 -15.44
N SER A 137 35.51 44.17 -14.34
CA SER A 137 35.74 45.61 -14.35
C SER A 137 37.17 45.82 -14.84
N THR A 138 37.31 46.08 -16.13
CA THR A 138 38.56 46.55 -16.73
C THR A 138 38.75 48.00 -16.29
N VAL A 139 39.63 48.21 -15.32
CA VAL A 139 40.13 49.54 -14.94
C VAL A 139 41.13 49.97 -16.01
N ALA A 140 40.87 51.12 -16.64
CA ALA A 140 41.81 51.89 -17.45
C ALA A 140 41.72 53.35 -17.00
#